data_AF-A0A948FM07-F1
#
_entry.id   AF-A0A948FM07-F1
#
_cell.length_a   1.000
_cell.length_b   1.000
_cell.length_c   1.000
_cell.angle_alpha   90.00
_cell.angle_beta   90.00
_cell.angle_gamma   90.00
#
_symmetry.space_group_name_H-M   'P 1'
#
loop_
_entity.id
_entity.type
_entity.pdbx_description
1 polymer ?
#
loop_
_entity_poly.entity_id
_entity_poly.type
_entity_poly.pdbx_seq_one_letter_code
_entity_poly.pdbx_strand_id
1 'polypeptide(L)' 'MILEDIVNTEQRPKIEEIEDDYIYISLKMFDYHKNDERKLLEEQISLVLGKHYVLSFQENENDDFDVLKERINNGK' A
#
# COMPACT_ATOMS: atom_id res chain seq x y z
N MET A 1 16.45 6.58 -2.05
CA MET A 1 16.04 5.22 -2.45
C MET A 1 14.62 4.97 -1.96
N ILE A 2 14.35 4.31 -0.83
CA ILE A 2 12.95 3.90 -0.54
C ILE A 2 12.00 5.05 -0.19
N LEU A 3 12.44 6.03 0.59
CA LEU A 3 11.60 7.20 0.91
C LEU A 3 11.18 7.97 -0.35
N GLU A 4 12.05 8.01 -1.35
CA GLU A 4 11.75 8.62 -2.65
C GLU A 4 10.71 7.80 -3.40
N ASP A 5 10.81 6.48 -3.36
CA ASP A 5 9.82 5.58 -3.97
C ASP A 5 8.46 5.60 -3.25
N ILE A 6 8.44 5.81 -1.94
CA ILE A 6 7.21 5.98 -1.16
C ILE A 6 6.49 7.28 -1.57
N VAL A 7 7.24 8.35 -1.79
CA VAL A 7 6.68 9.68 -2.15
C VAL A 7 6.37 9.79 -3.64
N ASN A 8 7.06 9.04 -4.50
CA ASN A 8 6.84 9.05 -5.95
C ASN A 8 5.78 8.04 -6.36
N THR A 9 4.54 8.51 -6.45
CA THR A 9 3.37 7.67 -6.71
C THR A 9 3.23 7.26 -8.18
N GLU A 10 3.98 7.84 -9.12
CA GLU A 10 3.91 7.50 -10.55
C GLU A 10 4.74 6.26 -10.92
N GLN A 11 5.43 5.66 -9.95
CA GLN A 11 6.22 4.47 -10.20
C GLN A 11 5.36 3.24 -10.47
N ARG A 12 5.91 2.31 -11.26
CA ARG A 12 5.31 1.00 -11.45
C ARG A 12 5.43 0.17 -10.17
N PRO A 13 4.45 -0.72 -9.89
CA PRO A 13 4.58 -1.70 -8.82
C PRO A 13 5.90 -2.46 -8.90
N LYS A 14 6.59 -2.56 -7.77
CA LYS A 14 7.86 -3.28 -7.65
C LYS A 14 8.00 -3.93 -6.27
N ILE A 15 8.87 -4.93 -6.22
CA ILE A 15 9.35 -5.54 -4.98
C ILE A 15 10.86 -5.37 -4.95
N GLU A 16 11.38 -4.92 -3.81
CA GLU A 16 12.81 -4.74 -3.60
C GLU A 16 13.19 -5.37 -2.26
N GLU A 17 14.08 -6.36 -2.29
CA GLU A 17 14.73 -6.88 -1.09
C GLU A 17 15.90 -5.97 -0.73
N ILE A 18 15.88 -5.44 0.48
CA ILE A 18 16.87 -4.48 0.94
C ILE A 18 17.83 -5.18 1.90
N GLU A 19 19.12 -5.02 1.67
CA GLU A 19 20.16 -5.45 2.61
C GLU A 19 19.85 -4.79 3.96
N ASP A 20 19.75 -5.58 5.04
CA ASP A 20 19.21 -5.24 6.37
C ASP A 20 17.74 -5.66 6.67
N ASP A 21 17.28 -6.73 6.01
CA ASP A 21 16.25 -7.65 6.54
C ASP A 21 14.78 -7.17 6.43
N TYR A 22 14.49 -6.30 5.46
CA TYR A 22 13.12 -5.92 5.12
C TYR A 22 12.86 -5.87 3.61
N ILE A 23 11.60 -6.12 3.25
CA ILE A 23 11.12 -6.13 1.87
C ILE A 23 10.28 -4.89 1.64
N TYR A 24 10.64 -4.11 0.63
CA TYR A 24 9.81 -3.02 0.13
C TYR A 24 8.90 -3.53 -0.99
N ILE A 25 7.63 -3.14 -0.94
CA ILE A 25 6.64 -3.45 -1.98
C ILE A 25 5.90 -2.16 -2.32
N SER A 26 5.82 -1.81 -3.61
CA SER A 26 4.87 -0.82 -4.11
C SER A 26 3.78 -1.51 -4.94
N LEU A 27 2.54 -1.11 -4.71
CA LEU A 27 1.33 -1.63 -5.36
C LEU A 27 0.49 -0.47 -5.86
N LYS A 28 -0.37 -0.75 -6.84
CA LYS A 28 -1.41 0.16 -7.30
C LYS A 28 -2.78 -0.40 -6.94
N MET A 29 -3.58 0.42 -6.27
CA MET A 29 -4.99 0.19 -6.06
C MET A 29 -5.79 1.00 -7.06
N PHE A 30 -6.85 0.38 -7.54
CA PHE A 30 -7.76 0.97 -8.50
C PHE A 30 -9.16 0.93 -7.93
N ASP A 31 -9.81 2.09 -7.94
CA ASP A 31 -11.23 2.22 -7.57
C ASP A 31 -11.94 3.10 -8.60
N TYR A 32 -13.26 3.07 -8.62
CA TYR A 32 -14.05 3.99 -9.41
C TYR A 32 -14.48 5.17 -8.58
N HIS A 33 -14.51 6.35 -9.19
CA HIS A 33 -15.01 7.53 -8.51
C HIS A 33 -16.48 7.32 -8.12
N LYS A 34 -16.83 7.55 -6.85
CA LYS A 34 -18.19 7.35 -6.31
C LYS A 34 -19.33 8.01 -7.10
N ASN A 35 -19.01 9.05 -7.88
CA ASN A 35 -19.95 9.85 -8.65
C ASN A 35 -19.83 9.65 -10.17
N ASP A 36 -18.82 8.90 -10.64
CA ASP A 36 -18.59 8.61 -12.05
C ASP A 36 -17.81 7.31 -12.20
N GLU A 37 -18.52 6.23 -12.51
CA GLU A 37 -17.97 4.89 -12.74
C GLU A 37 -17.07 4.81 -13.99
N ARG A 38 -17.00 5.86 -14.81
CA ARG A 38 -16.06 5.91 -15.94
C ARG A 38 -14.72 6.50 -15.55
N LYS A 39 -14.62 7.09 -14.36
CA LYS A 39 -13.39 7.68 -13.84
C LYS A 39 -12.72 6.70 -12.89
N LEU A 40 -11.65 6.09 -13.38
CA LEU A 40 -10.75 5.26 -12.57
C LEU A 40 -9.90 6.18 -11.68
N LEU A 41 -9.86 5.87 -10.40
CA LEU A 41 -8.91 6.39 -9.44
C LEU A 41 -7.79 5.36 -9.32
N GLU A 42 -6.55 5.85 -9.30
CA GLU A 42 -5.35 5.05 -9.11
C GLU A 42 -4.61 5.61 -7.92
N GLU A 43 -4.28 4.74 -6.96
CA GLU A 43 -3.61 5.11 -5.72
C GLU A 43 -2.47 4.14 -5.45
N GLN A 44 -1.33 4.66 -5.03
CA GLN A 44 -0.21 3.86 -4.60
C GLN A 44 -0.39 3.41 -3.15
N ILE A 45 -0.10 2.15 -2.90
CA ILE A 45 0.17 1.64 -1.56
C ILE A 45 1.61 1.15 -1.52
N SER A 46 2.35 1.64 -0.53
CA SER A 46 3.70 1.18 -0.25
C SER A 46 3.75 0.43 1.07
N LEU A 47 4.38 -0.74 1.07
CA LEU A 47 4.55 -1.59 2.23
C LEU A 47 6.05 -1.80 2.52
N VAL A 48 6.40 -1.76 3.80
CA VAL A 48 7.71 -2.17 4.31
C VAL A 48 7.50 -3.33 5.27
N LEU A 49 7.92 -4.52 4.85
CA LEU A 49 7.78 -5.75 5.62
C LEU A 49 9.09 -6.03 6.34
N GLY A 50 9.10 -5.81 7.65
CA GLY A 50 10.20 -6.25 8.52
C GLY A 50 9.86 -7.57 9.22
N LYS A 51 10.82 -8.10 9.97
CA LYS A 51 10.72 -9.40 10.64
C LYS A 51 9.43 -9.61 11.49
N HIS A 52 8.95 -8.55 12.14
CA HIS A 52 7.80 -8.60 13.06
C HIS A 52 6.83 -7.42 12.89
N TYR A 53 6.93 -6.69 11.79
CA TYR A 53 6.10 -5.52 11.55
C TYR A 53 5.84 -5.34 10.06
N VAL A 54 4.74 -4.66 9.76
CA VAL A 54 4.45 -4.14 8.44
C VAL A 54 4.14 -2.66 8.60
N LEU A 55 4.86 -1.80 7.88
CA LEU A 55 4.49 -0.40 7.72
C LEU A 55 3.73 -0.25 6.41
N SER A 56 2.59 0.45 6.45
CA SER A 56 1.78 0.77 5.26
C SER A 56 1.70 2.26 5.08
N PHE A 57 1.94 2.73 3.86
CA PHE A 57 1.79 4.12 3.44
C PHE A 57 0.72 4.18 2.35
N GLN A 58 -0.25 5.06 2.53
CA GLN A 58 -1.37 5.31 1.63
C GLN A 58 -1.42 6.81 1.29
N GLU A 59 -1.97 7.14 0.12
CA GLU A 59 -2.08 8.54 -0.35
C GLU A 59 -3.22 9.32 0.32
N ASN A 60 -4.24 8.63 0.83
CA ASN A 60 -5.39 9.23 1.48
C ASN A 60 -5.86 8.42 2.69
N GLU A 61 -6.94 8.86 3.32
CA GLU A 61 -7.53 8.21 4.51
C GLU A 61 -8.52 7.09 4.16
N ASN A 62 -8.65 6.67 2.90
CA ASN A 62 -9.49 5.53 2.54
C ASN A 62 -8.86 4.25 3.11
N ASP A 63 -9.54 3.67 4.10
CA ASP A 63 -9.03 2.52 4.83
C ASP A 63 -9.39 1.20 4.14
N ASP A 64 -8.72 0.91 3.02
CA ASP A 64 -8.92 -0.34 2.26
C ASP A 64 -8.56 -1.62 3.06
N PHE A 65 -8.01 -1.47 4.26
CA PHE A 65 -7.60 -2.57 5.13
C PHE A 65 -8.61 -2.90 6.22
N ASP A 66 -9.82 -2.33 6.23
CA ASP A 66 -10.87 -2.59 7.22
C ASP A 66 -11.09 -4.10 7.47
N VAL A 67 -11.23 -4.88 6.39
CA VAL A 67 -11.44 -6.34 6.48
C VAL A 67 -10.25 -7.03 7.15
N LEU A 68 -9.02 -6.57 6.89
CA LEU A 68 -7.82 -7.13 7.51
C LEU A 68 -7.77 -6.77 9.01
N LYS A 69 -8.08 -5.52 9.36
CA LYS A 69 -8.13 -5.05 10.75
C LYS A 69 -9.17 -5.82 11.57
N GLU A 70 -10.35 -6.06 10.99
CA GLU A 70 -11.39 -6.88 11.61
C GLU A 70 -10.89 -8.30 11.89
N ARG A 71 -10.20 -8.92 10.92
CA ARG A 71 -9.65 -10.27 11.08
C ARG A 71 -8.61 -10.35 12.21
N ILE A 72 -7.67 -9.40 12.24
CA ILE A 72 -6.64 -9.31 13.27
C ILE A 72 -7.29 -9.15 14.66
N ASN A 73 -8.25 -8.24 14.79
CA ASN A 73 -8.95 -7.99 16.06
C ASN A 73 -9.76 -9.20 16.54
N ASN A 74 -10.27 -10.01 15.61
CA ASN A 74 -11.04 -11.21 15.91
C ASN A 74 -10.19 -12.49 16.02
N GLY A 75 -8.87 -12.41 15.85
CA GLY A 75 -7.96 -13.57 15.90
C GLY A 75 -8.18 -14.59 14.78
N LYS A 76 -8.61 -14.13 13.60
CA LYS A 76 -8.91 -14.94 12.40
C LYS A 76 -7.95 -14.70 11.23
#